data_AF-A0A2E8VU96-F1
#
_entry.id   AF-A0A2E8VU96-F1
#
_cell.length_a   1.000
_cell.length_b   1.000
_cell.length_c   1.000
_cell.angle_alpha   90.00
_cell.angle_beta   90.00
_cell.angle_gamma   90.00
#
_symmetry.space_group_name_H-M   'P 1'
#
loop_
_entity.id
_entity.type
_entity.pdbx_description
1 polymer ?
#
loop_
_entity_poly.entity_id
_entity_poly.type
_entity_poly.pdbx_seq_one_letter_code
_entity_poly.pdbx_strand_id
1 'polypeptide(L)'
;MLYSLPNALSLSRVVMALPCAWAISNAHWIVAGLLFAAAIATDLADGWLARSTRQVTSLGGLFDHASDALFVTVQLGAFAWLDVTPWLLVLLVPASFVQYVLDSDALAGAPLRASRIGRSNGIAYFVLAGFPLYQRALGLPLLPDVVFGWCGWLLVGTTAVSMADRLWAYLHLPGKRLNSRR
;
A
#
# COMPACT_ATOMS: atom_id res chain seq x y z
N MET A 1 -11.17 -12.55 16.75
CA MET A 1 -12.26 -11.59 17.06
C MET A 1 -12.15 -10.44 16.07
N LEU A 2 -13.16 -10.27 15.19
CA LEU A 2 -13.16 -9.24 14.15
C LEU A 2 -13.33 -7.81 14.71
N TYR A 3 -13.80 -7.68 15.96
CA TYR A 3 -14.08 -6.42 16.66
C TYR A 3 -12.91 -5.96 17.55
N SER A 4 -11.70 -5.84 16.98
CA SER A 4 -10.58 -5.19 17.68
C SER A 4 -10.44 -3.75 17.16
N LEU A 5 -10.08 -2.80 18.03
CA LEU A 5 -9.89 -1.39 17.64
C LEU A 5 -8.90 -1.22 16.46
N PRO A 6 -7.79 -2.00 16.36
CA PRO A 6 -6.90 -1.98 15.20
C PRO A 6 -7.62 -2.29 13.87
N ASN A 7 -8.50 -3.30 13.84
CA ASN A 7 -9.25 -3.64 12.62
C ASN A 7 -10.22 -2.52 12.21
N ALA A 8 -10.80 -1.79 13.17
CA ALA A 8 -11.66 -0.66 12.88
C ALA A 8 -10.88 0.50 12.22
N LEU A 9 -9.64 0.71 12.63
CA LEU A 9 -8.74 1.71 12.04
C LEU A 9 -8.31 1.29 10.62
N SER A 10 -7.97 0.02 10.38
CA SER A 10 -7.71 -0.48 9.02
C SER A 10 -8.95 -0.41 8.12
N LEU A 11 -10.16 -0.63 8.66
CA LEU A 11 -11.41 -0.45 7.91
C LEU A 11 -11.66 1.02 7.55
N SER A 12 -11.30 1.95 8.45
CA SER A 12 -11.41 3.38 8.18
C SER A 12 -10.63 3.79 6.93
N ARG A 13 -9.42 3.23 6.71
CA ARG A 13 -8.62 3.48 5.50
C ARG A 13 -9.36 3.03 4.24
N VAL A 14 -9.96 1.84 4.25
CA VAL A 14 -10.76 1.35 3.12
C VAL A 14 -11.93 2.28 2.81
N VAL A 15 -12.63 2.75 3.85
CA VAL A 15 -13.75 3.69 3.70
C VAL A 15 -13.27 5.04 3.17
N MET A 16 -12.13 5.55 3.66
CA MET A 16 -11.55 6.84 3.25
C MET A 16 -10.96 6.82 1.83
N ALA A 17 -10.59 5.65 1.30
CA ALA A 17 -9.97 5.52 -0.02
C ALA A 17 -10.82 6.12 -1.14
N LEU A 18 -12.13 5.81 -1.18
CA LEU A 18 -13.02 6.27 -2.25
C LEU A 18 -13.33 7.77 -2.17
N PRO A 19 -13.74 8.35 -1.01
CA PRO A 19 -13.92 9.80 -0.89
C PRO A 19 -12.64 10.57 -1.17
N CYS A 20 -11.47 10.06 -0.76
CA CYS A 20 -10.19 10.71 -1.05
C CYS A 20 -9.90 10.73 -2.56
N ALA A 21 -10.07 9.60 -3.25
CA ALA A 21 -9.91 9.55 -4.71
C ALA A 21 -10.91 10.45 -5.44
N TRP A 22 -12.17 10.44 -5.02
CA TRP A 22 -13.19 11.33 -5.58
C TRP A 22 -12.80 12.81 -5.40
N ALA A 23 -12.29 13.20 -4.23
CA ALA A 23 -11.82 14.56 -3.98
C ALA A 23 -10.60 14.92 -4.84
N ILE A 24 -9.65 14.00 -5.06
CA ILE A 24 -8.53 14.17 -6.00
C ILE A 24 -9.05 14.41 -7.42
N SER A 25 -9.94 13.54 -7.92
CA SER A 25 -10.44 13.61 -9.29
C SER A 25 -11.28 14.86 -9.58
N ASN A 26 -11.86 15.49 -8.56
CA ASN A 26 -12.66 16.72 -8.67
C ASN A 26 -11.90 17.98 -8.20
N ALA A 27 -10.59 17.89 -8.02
CA ALA A 27 -9.73 19.01 -7.59
C ALA A 27 -10.10 19.61 -6.22
N HIS A 28 -10.76 18.86 -5.34
CA HIS A 28 -10.99 19.22 -3.95
C HIS A 28 -9.77 18.91 -3.08
N TRP A 29 -8.64 19.57 -3.40
CA TRP A 29 -7.31 19.22 -2.87
C TRP A 29 -7.20 19.27 -1.35
N ILE A 30 -7.84 20.25 -0.70
CA ILE A 30 -7.82 20.38 0.77
C ILE A 30 -8.53 19.19 1.41
N VAL A 31 -9.73 18.82 0.91
CA VAL A 31 -10.50 17.67 1.41
C VAL A 31 -9.72 16.38 1.21
N ALA A 32 -9.15 16.18 0.02
CA ALA A 32 -8.30 15.03 -0.27
C ALA A 32 -7.07 14.98 0.67
N GLY A 33 -6.41 16.11 0.90
CA GLY A 33 -5.25 16.21 1.81
C GLY A 33 -5.60 15.88 3.27
N LEU A 34 -6.78 16.30 3.73
CA LEU A 34 -7.28 15.98 5.07
C LEU A 34 -7.63 14.50 5.22
N LEU A 35 -8.31 13.90 4.23
CA LEU A 35 -8.62 12.46 4.23
C LEU A 35 -7.34 11.60 4.18
N PHE A 36 -6.37 12.01 3.36
CA PHE A 36 -5.08 11.33 3.26
C PHE A 36 -4.27 11.45 4.56
N ALA A 37 -4.26 12.63 5.19
CA ALA A 37 -3.64 12.83 6.50
C ALA A 37 -4.30 11.97 7.58
N ALA A 38 -5.64 11.90 7.58
CA ALA A 38 -6.39 11.07 8.50
C ALA A 38 -6.07 9.58 8.31
N ALA A 39 -5.95 9.10 7.07
CA ALA A 39 -5.55 7.73 6.75
C ALA A 39 -4.15 7.37 7.27
N ILE A 40 -3.17 8.26 7.13
CA ILE A 40 -1.83 8.06 7.70
C ILE A 40 -1.89 8.09 9.24
N ALA A 41 -2.66 9.03 9.81
CA ALA A 41 -2.77 9.14 11.25
C ALA A 41 -3.42 7.90 11.88
N THR A 42 -4.42 7.30 11.24
CA THR A 42 -5.09 6.09 11.73
C THR A 42 -4.18 4.86 11.66
N ASP A 43 -3.33 4.74 10.63
CA ASP A 43 -2.28 3.72 10.52
C ASP A 43 -1.24 3.83 11.65
N LEU A 44 -0.73 5.04 11.90
CA LEU A 44 0.22 5.24 13.00
C LEU A 44 -0.41 4.92 14.38
N ALA A 45 -1.68 5.27 14.54
CA ALA A 45 -2.44 5.00 15.77
C ALA A 45 -2.70 3.51 15.98
N ASP A 46 -3.05 2.75 14.93
CA ASP A 46 -3.30 1.31 15.05
C ASP A 46 -2.01 0.54 15.40
N GLY A 47 -0.88 0.91 14.81
CA GLY A 47 0.42 0.31 15.11
C GLY A 47 0.86 0.59 16.55
N TRP A 48 0.62 1.79 17.06
CA TRP A 48 0.86 2.12 18.46
C TRP A 48 -0.04 1.31 19.40
N LEU A 49 -1.33 1.23 19.08
CA LEU A 49 -2.31 0.53 19.92
C LEU A 49 -2.11 -0.99 19.92
N ALA A 50 -1.76 -1.59 18.78
CA ALA A 50 -1.48 -3.02 18.69
C ALA A 50 -0.26 -3.41 19.55
N ARG A 51 0.76 -2.53 19.60
CA ARG A 51 1.94 -2.72 20.46
C ARG A 51 1.61 -2.58 21.94
N SER A 52 0.76 -1.62 22.31
CA SER A 52 0.40 -1.39 23.72
C SER A 52 -0.57 -2.43 24.28
N THR A 53 -1.44 -3.01 23.43
CA THR A 53 -2.45 -4.00 23.85
C THR A 53 -2.00 -5.45 23.73
N ARG A 54 -0.82 -5.73 23.18
CA ARG A 54 -0.31 -7.09 22.84
C ARG A 54 -1.27 -7.91 21.95
N GLN A 55 -2.18 -7.27 21.22
CA GLN A 55 -3.17 -7.92 20.34
C GLN A 55 -2.64 -8.11 18.91
N VAL A 56 -1.38 -8.55 18.77
CA VAL A 56 -0.78 -8.78 17.45
C VAL A 56 -1.23 -10.14 16.93
N THR A 57 -2.01 -10.15 15.84
CA THR A 57 -2.46 -11.38 15.17
C THR A 57 -2.03 -11.37 13.71
N SER A 58 -1.75 -12.54 13.13
CA SER A 58 -1.36 -12.66 11.72
C SER A 58 -2.45 -12.18 10.76
N LEU A 59 -3.72 -12.50 11.06
CA LEU A 59 -4.88 -12.03 10.29
C LEU A 59 -5.08 -10.52 10.39
N GLY A 60 -4.89 -9.92 11.58
CA GLY A 60 -4.96 -8.47 11.76
C GLY A 60 -3.89 -7.74 10.96
N GLY A 61 -2.64 -8.23 11.01
CA GLY A 61 -1.55 -7.67 10.20
C GLY A 61 -1.76 -7.83 8.68
N LEU A 62 -2.39 -8.93 8.24
CA LEU A 62 -2.77 -9.08 6.83
C LEU A 62 -3.82 -8.05 6.41
N PHE A 63 -4.85 -7.85 7.23
CA PHE A 63 -5.91 -6.87 6.95
C PHE A 63 -5.37 -5.44 6.92
N ASP A 64 -4.50 -5.11 7.87
CA ASP A 64 -3.76 -3.85 7.95
C ASP A 64 -3.00 -3.53 6.65
N HIS A 65 -2.10 -4.41 6.23
CA HIS A 65 -1.34 -4.23 4.99
C HIS A 65 -2.22 -4.26 3.73
N ALA A 66 -3.32 -5.00 3.75
CA ALA A 66 -4.28 -5.00 2.64
C ALA A 66 -5.01 -3.66 2.51
N SER A 67 -5.41 -3.08 3.64
CA SER A 67 -6.01 -1.74 3.68
C SER A 67 -5.05 -0.67 3.15
N ASP A 68 -3.76 -0.72 3.50
CA ASP A 68 -2.74 0.15 2.95
C ASP A 68 -2.57 0.00 1.45
N ALA A 69 -2.41 -1.24 0.97
CA ALA A 69 -2.24 -1.52 -0.44
C ALA A 69 -3.45 -1.04 -1.25
N LEU A 70 -4.66 -1.25 -0.72
CA LEU A 70 -5.89 -0.76 -1.34
C LEU A 70 -5.93 0.77 -1.39
N PHE A 71 -5.71 1.43 -0.24
CA PHE A 71 -5.73 2.89 -0.16
C PHE A 71 -4.74 3.49 -1.16
N VAL A 72 -3.46 3.15 -1.06
CA VAL A 72 -2.46 3.73 -1.97
C VAL A 72 -2.74 3.42 -3.44
N THR A 73 -3.26 2.23 -3.77
CA THR A 73 -3.66 1.89 -5.15
C THR A 73 -4.78 2.80 -5.67
N VAL A 74 -5.82 3.03 -4.87
CA VAL A 74 -6.96 3.88 -5.24
C VAL A 74 -6.51 5.34 -5.43
N GLN A 75 -5.64 5.83 -4.55
CA GLN A 75 -5.07 7.17 -4.65
C GLN A 75 -4.16 7.33 -5.88
N LEU A 76 -3.30 6.33 -6.17
CA LEU A 76 -2.50 6.31 -7.40
C LEU A 76 -3.38 6.23 -8.65
N GLY A 77 -4.51 5.51 -8.59
CA GLY A 77 -5.49 5.44 -9.67
C GLY A 77 -6.16 6.79 -9.96
N ALA A 78 -6.50 7.56 -8.93
CA ALA A 78 -7.01 8.92 -9.09
C ALA A 78 -5.98 9.84 -9.76
N PHE A 79 -4.70 9.70 -9.44
CA PHE A 79 -3.63 10.44 -10.12
C PHE A 79 -3.36 9.93 -11.54
N ALA A 80 -3.56 8.63 -11.82
CA ALA A 80 -3.44 8.08 -13.16
C ALA A 80 -4.58 8.56 -14.07
N TRP A 81 -5.77 8.77 -13.51
CA TRP A 81 -6.89 9.42 -14.19
C TRP A 81 -6.58 10.88 -14.59
N LEU A 82 -5.67 11.53 -13.87
CA LEU A 82 -5.19 12.89 -14.15
C LEU A 82 -3.88 12.92 -14.93
N ASP A 83 -3.44 11.79 -15.50
CA ASP A 83 -2.17 11.63 -16.23
C ASP A 83 -0.89 11.96 -15.42
N VAL A 84 -0.97 11.93 -14.08
CA VAL A 84 0.17 12.22 -13.18
C VAL A 84 1.00 10.96 -12.88
N THR A 85 0.37 9.78 -12.86
CA THR A 85 1.02 8.50 -12.58
C THR A 85 0.65 7.45 -13.63
N PRO A 86 1.51 6.46 -13.92
CA PRO A 86 1.20 5.47 -14.94
C PRO A 86 0.19 4.42 -14.45
N TRP A 87 -0.81 4.10 -15.27
CA TRP A 87 -1.79 3.04 -15.01
C TRP A 87 -1.15 1.67 -14.72
N LEU A 88 0.00 1.38 -15.33
CA LEU A 88 0.72 0.13 -15.06
C LEU A 88 1.13 0.02 -13.59
N LEU A 89 1.51 1.13 -12.93
CA LEU A 89 1.81 1.10 -11.50
C LEU A 89 0.56 0.76 -10.68
N VAL A 90 -0.59 1.33 -11.04
CA VAL A 90 -1.88 1.06 -10.37
C VAL A 90 -2.24 -0.43 -10.41
N LEU A 91 -1.89 -1.12 -11.50
CA LEU A 91 -2.09 -2.57 -11.61
C LEU A 91 -1.02 -3.39 -10.87
N LEU A 92 0.23 -2.93 -10.90
CA LEU A 92 1.36 -3.65 -10.29
C LEU A 92 1.34 -3.59 -8.76
N VAL A 93 0.89 -2.50 -8.14
CA VAL A 93 0.81 -2.39 -6.67
C VAL A 93 -0.01 -3.53 -6.06
N PRO A 94 -1.30 -3.74 -6.42
CA PRO A 94 -2.10 -4.82 -5.86
C PRO A 94 -1.58 -6.20 -6.29
N ALA A 95 -1.05 -6.36 -7.52
CA ALA A 95 -0.44 -7.63 -7.95
C ALA A 95 0.78 -8.00 -7.09
N SER A 96 1.65 -7.02 -6.81
CA SER A 96 2.83 -7.19 -5.96
C SER A 96 2.47 -7.51 -4.51
N PHE A 97 1.34 -6.96 -4.02
CA PHE A 97 0.79 -7.25 -2.70
C PHE A 97 0.20 -8.67 -2.63
N VAL A 98 -0.60 -9.08 -3.62
CA VAL A 98 -1.14 -10.44 -3.70
C VAL A 98 0.00 -11.45 -3.72
N GLN A 99 1.04 -11.23 -4.53
CA GLN A 99 2.23 -12.08 -4.54
C GLN A 99 2.89 -12.14 -3.15
N TYR A 100 3.05 -10.99 -2.48
CA TYR A 100 3.60 -10.93 -1.12
C TYR A 100 2.82 -11.75 -0.10
N VAL A 101 1.49 -11.73 -0.17
CA VAL A 101 0.59 -12.51 0.69
C VAL A 101 0.76 -14.01 0.44
N LEU A 102 0.83 -14.41 -0.84
CA LEU A 102 1.02 -15.81 -1.24
C LEU A 102 2.41 -16.34 -0.84
N ASP A 103 3.47 -15.58 -1.13
CA ASP A 103 4.85 -15.95 -0.83
C ASP A 103 5.10 -16.10 0.69
N SER A 104 4.31 -15.42 1.51
CA SER A 104 4.44 -15.44 2.97
C SER A 104 3.69 -16.60 3.64
N ASP A 105 2.95 -17.44 2.90
CA ASP A 105 1.99 -18.41 3.46
C ASP A 105 1.01 -17.76 4.47
N ALA A 106 0.73 -16.46 4.29
CA ALA A 106 -0.01 -15.67 5.29
C ALA A 106 -1.45 -16.15 5.49
N LEU A 107 -2.05 -16.73 4.44
CA LEU A 107 -3.37 -17.37 4.51
C LEU A 107 -3.38 -18.62 5.41
N ALA A 108 -2.23 -19.27 5.61
CA ALA A 108 -2.05 -20.37 6.55
C ALA A 108 -1.72 -19.88 7.98
N GLY A 109 -1.78 -18.56 8.22
CA GLY A 109 -1.50 -17.94 9.52
C GLY A 109 -0.04 -17.64 9.79
N ALA A 110 0.86 -17.86 8.82
CA ALA A 110 2.27 -17.52 8.95
C ALA A 110 2.49 -15.99 8.99
N PRO A 111 3.54 -15.51 9.68
CA PRO A 111 3.86 -14.09 9.72
C PRO A 111 4.31 -13.61 8.34
N LEU A 112 3.91 -12.40 7.98
CA LEU A 112 4.28 -11.79 6.70
C LEU A 112 5.78 -11.51 6.61
N ARG A 113 6.39 -11.85 5.46
CA ARG A 113 7.83 -11.71 5.22
C ARG A 113 8.09 -10.72 4.09
N ALA A 114 8.23 -9.44 4.43
CA ALA A 114 8.51 -8.41 3.43
C ALA A 114 9.98 -8.45 2.98
N SER A 115 10.21 -8.38 1.66
CA SER A 115 11.55 -8.11 1.12
C SER A 115 11.93 -6.64 1.38
N ARG A 116 13.24 -6.34 1.47
CA ARG A 116 13.71 -4.95 1.67
C ARG A 116 13.22 -4.03 0.57
N ILE A 117 13.29 -4.49 -0.69
CA ILE A 117 12.84 -3.74 -1.86
C ILE A 117 11.31 -3.54 -1.83
N GLY A 118 10.55 -4.59 -1.50
CA GLY A 118 9.09 -4.49 -1.38
C GLY A 118 8.64 -3.49 -0.32
N ARG A 119 9.31 -3.46 0.84
CA ARG A 119 9.03 -2.47 1.90
C ARG A 119 9.32 -1.04 1.44
N SER A 120 10.47 -0.82 0.79
CA SER A 120 10.83 0.50 0.26
C SER A 120 9.85 0.97 -0.82
N ASN A 121 9.43 0.08 -1.72
CA ASN A 121 8.42 0.41 -2.72
C ASN A 121 7.08 0.79 -2.07
N GLY A 122 6.65 0.06 -1.04
CA GLY A 122 5.44 0.40 -0.28
C GLY A 122 5.44 1.84 0.22
N ILE A 123 6.52 2.27 0.87
CA ILE A 123 6.70 3.65 1.34
C ILE A 123 6.71 4.62 0.15
N ALA A 124 7.43 4.29 -0.91
CA ALA A 124 7.54 5.15 -2.09
C ALA A 124 6.21 5.34 -2.82
N TYR A 125 5.30 4.36 -2.83
CA TYR A 125 3.95 4.52 -3.36
C TYR A 125 3.17 5.60 -2.61
N PHE A 126 3.25 5.60 -1.27
CA PHE A 126 2.60 6.62 -0.44
C PHE A 126 3.20 8.01 -0.67
N VAL A 127 4.52 8.11 -0.83
CA VAL A 127 5.18 9.38 -1.18
C VAL A 127 4.71 9.86 -2.56
N LEU A 128 4.64 8.96 -3.54
CA LEU A 128 4.20 9.30 -4.90
C LEU A 128 2.72 9.70 -4.95
N ALA A 129 1.87 9.14 -4.09
CA ALA A 129 0.48 9.57 -3.97
C ALA A 129 0.33 10.88 -3.18
N GLY A 130 1.07 11.02 -2.07
CA GLY A 130 0.93 12.14 -1.15
C GLY A 130 1.58 13.45 -1.63
N PHE A 131 2.74 13.38 -2.26
CA PHE A 131 3.46 14.58 -2.72
C PHE A 131 2.65 15.42 -3.73
N PRO A 132 2.19 14.87 -4.88
CA PRO A 132 1.39 15.63 -5.83
C PRO A 132 0.06 16.11 -5.25
N LEU A 133 -0.46 15.42 -4.23
CA LEU A 133 -1.64 15.86 -3.49
C LEU A 133 -1.36 17.09 -2.63
N TYR A 134 -0.37 17.03 -1.74
CA TYR A 134 -0.09 18.12 -0.80
C TYR A 134 0.45 19.36 -1.51
N GLN A 135 1.22 19.20 -2.59
CA GLN A 135 1.68 20.35 -3.36
C GLN A 135 0.48 21.15 -3.93
N ARG A 136 -0.58 20.46 -4.38
CA ARG A 136 -1.81 21.09 -4.90
C ARG A 136 -2.68 21.63 -3.76
N ALA A 137 -2.80 20.90 -2.66
CA ALA A 137 -3.57 21.31 -1.50
C ALA A 137 -3.02 22.59 -0.84
N LEU A 138 -1.69 22.74 -0.83
CA LEU A 138 -1.01 23.90 -0.27
C LEU A 138 -0.77 25.02 -1.29
N GLY A 139 -1.07 24.79 -2.58
CA GLY A 139 -0.79 25.75 -3.65
C GLY A 139 0.72 25.99 -3.87
N LEU A 140 1.55 24.99 -3.60
CA LEU A 140 3.01 25.03 -3.73
C LEU A 140 3.46 24.18 -4.93
N PRO A 141 3.56 24.72 -6.15
CA PRO A 141 3.94 23.95 -7.33
C PRO A 141 5.45 23.67 -7.36
N LEU A 142 5.90 22.75 -6.50
CA LEU A 142 7.32 22.42 -6.32
C LEU A 142 7.88 21.61 -7.48
N LEU A 143 7.11 20.65 -7.99
CA LEU A 143 7.52 19.75 -9.07
C LEU A 143 6.42 19.64 -10.14
N PRO A 144 6.79 19.67 -11.43
CA PRO A 144 5.84 19.46 -12.52
C PRO A 144 5.38 17.99 -12.58
N ASP A 145 4.19 17.76 -13.11
CA ASP A 145 3.56 16.43 -13.11
C ASP A 145 4.38 15.35 -13.83
N VAL A 146 5.13 15.74 -14.86
CA VAL A 146 6.05 14.87 -15.58
C VAL A 146 7.06 14.18 -14.66
N VAL A 147 7.49 14.84 -13.58
CA VAL A 147 8.43 14.24 -12.61
C VAL A 147 7.77 13.11 -11.84
N PHE A 148 6.50 13.25 -11.42
CA PHE A 148 5.77 12.15 -10.79
C PHE A 148 5.52 11.01 -11.77
N GLY A 149 5.29 11.31 -13.05
CA GLY A 149 5.21 10.30 -14.10
C GLY A 149 6.49 9.45 -14.19
N TRP A 150 7.67 10.09 -14.23
CA TRP A 150 8.96 9.41 -14.22
C TRP A 150 9.21 8.62 -12.93
N CYS A 151 8.89 9.19 -11.77
CA CYS A 151 8.94 8.47 -10.50
C CYS A 151 8.02 7.24 -10.51
N GLY A 152 6.83 7.35 -11.11
CA GLY A 152 5.91 6.24 -11.30
C GLY A 152 6.49 5.13 -12.17
N TRP A 153 7.15 5.46 -13.28
CA TRP A 153 7.85 4.48 -14.14
C TRP A 153 9.05 3.84 -13.45
N LEU A 154 9.80 4.61 -12.66
CA LEU A 154 10.86 4.05 -11.82
C LEU A 154 10.28 3.02 -10.84
N LEU A 155 9.16 3.34 -10.18
CA LEU A 155 8.48 2.42 -9.27
C LEU A 155 7.91 1.20 -9.97
N VAL A 156 7.41 1.31 -11.20
CA VAL A 156 7.06 0.15 -12.03
C VAL A 156 8.27 -0.80 -12.13
N GLY A 157 9.44 -0.27 -12.49
CA GLY A 157 10.67 -1.04 -12.62
C GLY A 157 11.10 -1.72 -11.30
N THR A 158 11.18 -0.95 -10.20
CA THR A 158 11.58 -1.51 -8.90
C THR A 158 10.56 -2.50 -8.35
N THR A 159 9.27 -2.35 -8.69
CA THR A 159 8.20 -3.29 -8.32
C THR A 159 8.36 -4.60 -9.07
N ALA A 160 8.58 -4.54 -10.38
CA ALA A 160 8.84 -5.73 -11.18
C ALA A 160 10.09 -6.48 -10.69
N VAL A 161 11.18 -5.77 -10.37
CA VAL A 161 12.40 -6.37 -9.79
C VAL A 161 12.10 -7.02 -8.44
N SER A 162 11.37 -6.34 -7.56
CA SER A 162 10.97 -6.89 -6.25
C SER A 162 10.10 -8.15 -6.36
N MET A 163 9.21 -8.20 -7.35
CA MET A 163 8.36 -9.36 -7.63
C MET A 163 9.18 -10.52 -8.19
N ALA A 164 10.10 -10.24 -9.13
CA ALA A 164 10.99 -11.24 -9.71
C ALA A 164 11.95 -11.84 -8.66
N ASP A 165 12.55 -11.02 -7.79
CA ASP A 165 13.41 -11.46 -6.70
C ASP A 165 12.69 -12.42 -5.75
N ARG A 166 11.46 -12.06 -5.34
CA ARG A 166 10.62 -12.91 -4.50
C ARG A 166 10.23 -14.23 -5.18
N LEU A 167 9.85 -14.16 -6.45
CA LEU A 167 9.50 -15.35 -7.23
C LEU A 167 10.71 -16.27 -7.42
N TRP A 168 11.88 -15.70 -7.71
CA TRP A 168 13.13 -16.46 -7.83
C TRP A 168 13.47 -17.17 -6.52
N ALA A 169 13.40 -16.46 -5.39
CA ALA A 169 13.60 -17.03 -4.07
C ALA A 169 12.61 -18.17 -3.81
N TYR A 170 11.32 -17.98 -4.11
CA TYR A 170 10.30 -19.02 -3.95
C TYR A 170 10.60 -20.29 -4.76
N LEU A 171 11.03 -20.14 -6.02
CA LEU A 171 11.34 -21.27 -6.91
C LEU A 171 12.63 -22.01 -6.54
N HIS A 172 13.62 -21.32 -5.94
CA HIS A 172 14.93 -21.89 -5.63
C HIS A 172 15.10 -22.30 -4.17
N LEU A 173 14.06 -22.24 -3.35
CA LEU A 173 14.09 -22.79 -1.99
C LEU A 173 14.20 -24.33 -2.05
N PRO A 174 15.29 -24.94 -1.55
CA PRO A 174 15.39 -26.38 -1.46
C PRO A 174 14.35 -26.92 -0.46
N GLY A 175 13.36 -27.66 -0.94
CA GLY A 175 12.63 -28.65 -0.13
C GLY A 175 11.36 -28.20 0.62
N LYS A 176 10.40 -27.52 -0.02
CA LYS A 176 9.02 -27.40 0.51
C LYS A 176 7.98 -28.34 -0.15
N ARG A 177 8.43 -29.35 -0.92
CA ARG A 177 7.54 -30.29 -1.64
C ARG A 177 7.13 -31.58 -0.91
N LEU A 178 7.45 -31.77 0.38
CA LEU A 178 7.23 -33.09 1.02
C LEU A 178 6.44 -33.15 2.35
N ASN A 179 5.91 -32.06 2.93
CA ASN A 179 5.30 -32.18 4.28
C ASN A 179 3.93 -31.51 4.54
N SER A 180 3.15 -31.15 3.52
CA SER A 180 1.78 -30.62 3.74
C SER A 180 0.66 -31.66 3.63
N ARG A 181 0.97 -32.95 3.75
CA ARG A 181 -0.01 -34.05 3.85
C ARG A 181 0.40 -35.06 4.93
N ARG A 182 0.34 -34.66 6.20
CA ARG A 182 0.11 -35.57 7.33
C ARG A 182 -0.66 -34.82 8.41
#